data_AF-A0A920TA87-F1
#
_entry.id   AF-A0A920TA87-F1
#
_cell.length_a   1.000
_cell.length_b   1.000
_cell.length_c   1.000
_cell.angle_alpha   90.00
_cell.angle_beta   90.00
_cell.angle_gamma   90.00
#
_symmetry.space_group_name_H-M   'P 1'
#
loop_
_entity.id
_entity.type
_entity.pdbx_description
1 polymer ?
#
loop_
_entity_poly.entity_id
_entity_poly.type
_entity_poly.pdbx_seq_one_letter_code
_entity_poly.pdbx_strand_id
1 'polypeptide(L)'
;MTSPSRQVYRQERETDSTAPRRGRANREVLHLGKALRFLTSTSFGCVAGTHIKDGKTVRNPIRRSTRSLDLAAQPVREVIIETPGERKDALLGFFRDDQGGRYFMVTNLWQNAGATASDRAVPVSIRMAPEVKSLHRLDRVTGKVERMKIEDRTVRITLPGGTGDLFKIDDGKFPGLQN
;
A
#
# COMPACT_ATOMS: atom_id res chain seq x y z
N MET A 1 18.61 27.54 67.28
CA MET A 1 18.65 27.48 65.80
C MET A 1 18.42 26.04 65.41
N THR A 2 17.19 25.71 65.00
CA THR A 2 16.76 24.31 64.81
C THR A 2 16.10 24.17 63.44
N SER A 3 16.76 23.39 62.59
CA SER A 3 16.25 22.73 61.39
C SER A 3 17.26 21.64 61.01
N PRO A 4 16.90 20.59 60.25
CA PRO A 4 15.58 20.25 59.72
C PRO A 4 15.17 18.79 59.95
N SER A 5 13.93 18.55 59.54
CA SER A 5 13.10 17.36 59.66
C SER A 5 13.55 16.14 58.86
N ARG A 6 13.10 14.98 59.37
CA ARG A 6 13.17 13.62 58.83
C ARG A 6 12.49 13.48 57.46
N GLN A 7 13.04 12.63 56.59
CA GLN A 7 12.43 11.33 56.21
C GLN A 7 13.36 10.51 55.29
N VAL A 8 13.36 9.20 55.52
CA VAL A 8 14.21 8.17 54.92
C VAL A 8 13.30 7.19 54.14
N TYR A 9 13.92 6.44 53.20
CA TYR A 9 13.43 5.32 52.38
C TYR A 9 12.72 5.74 51.09
N ARG A 10 13.07 5.20 49.90
CA ARG A 10 13.26 3.78 49.58
C ARG A 10 14.05 3.61 48.26
N GLN A 11 14.88 2.57 48.20
CA GLN A 11 15.53 2.06 46.99
C GLN A 11 14.50 1.62 45.95
N GLU A 12 14.73 1.97 44.68
CA GLU A 12 14.41 1.14 43.52
C GLU A 12 15.51 1.39 42.47
N ARG A 13 16.59 0.61 42.58
CA ARG A 13 17.36 0.22 41.40
C ARG A 13 16.55 -0.88 40.74
N GLU A 14 15.88 -0.59 39.65
CA GLU A 14 15.35 -1.63 38.77
C GLU A 14 15.79 -1.36 37.34
N THR A 15 16.87 -2.06 37.00
CA THR A 15 17.10 -2.72 35.71
C THR A 15 16.92 -1.88 34.45
N ASP A 16 18.08 -1.43 33.96
CA ASP A 16 18.46 -1.47 32.55
C ASP A 16 17.91 -2.74 31.88
N SER A 17 16.78 -2.58 31.20
CA SER A 17 16.19 -3.57 30.32
C SER A 17 16.46 -3.09 28.90
N THR A 18 17.68 -3.30 28.43
CA THR A 18 17.94 -3.58 27.01
C THR A 18 17.28 -4.91 26.64
N ALA A 19 15.95 -4.96 26.72
CA ALA A 19 15.19 -5.98 26.02
C ALA A 19 15.45 -5.76 24.53
N PRO A 20 15.81 -6.79 23.76
CA PRO A 20 15.86 -6.64 22.32
C PRO A 20 14.47 -6.19 21.89
N ARG A 21 14.34 -5.02 21.27
CA ARG A 21 13.16 -4.69 20.45
C ARG A 21 13.13 -5.69 19.31
N ARG A 22 12.65 -6.90 19.60
CA ARG A 22 12.14 -7.85 18.61
C ARG A 22 10.95 -7.12 18.01
N GLY A 23 11.22 -6.33 16.97
CA GLY A 23 10.20 -5.64 16.21
C GLY A 23 9.16 -6.68 15.85
N ARG A 24 7.95 -6.53 16.40
CA ARG A 24 6.80 -7.27 15.91
C ARG A 24 6.82 -7.05 14.40
N ALA A 25 7.13 -8.10 13.64
CA ALA A 25 7.18 -7.98 12.20
C ALA A 25 5.87 -7.32 11.76
N ASN A 26 5.96 -6.22 11.01
CA ASN A 26 4.80 -5.53 10.48
C ASN A 26 3.90 -6.61 9.84
N ARG A 27 2.61 -6.68 10.22
CA ARG A 27 1.70 -7.74 9.74
C ARG A 27 1.65 -7.79 8.21
N GLU A 28 1.85 -6.65 7.56
CA GLU A 28 1.98 -6.56 6.11
C GLU A 28 3.18 -7.34 5.59
N VAL A 29 4.34 -7.21 6.24
CA VAL A 29 5.55 -7.97 5.86
C VAL A 29 5.32 -9.46 6.02
N LEU A 30 4.55 -9.88 7.04
CA LEU A 30 4.22 -11.29 7.26
C LEU A 30 3.31 -11.89 6.19
N HIS A 31 2.43 -11.11 5.56
CA HIS A 31 1.47 -11.62 4.59
C HIS A 31 1.83 -11.23 3.16
N LEU A 32 1.95 -9.93 2.89
CA LEU A 32 2.28 -9.40 1.58
C LEU A 32 3.73 -9.72 1.20
N GLY A 33 4.67 -9.58 2.15
CA GLY A 33 6.09 -9.86 1.91
C GLY A 33 6.38 -11.30 1.48
N LYS A 34 5.60 -12.27 1.99
CA LYS A 34 5.72 -13.69 1.60
C LYS A 34 5.41 -13.89 0.12
N ALA A 35 4.34 -13.29 -0.38
CA ALA A 35 3.98 -13.38 -1.79
C ALA A 35 4.97 -12.61 -2.67
N LEU A 36 5.31 -11.36 -2.30
CA LEU A 36 6.19 -10.49 -3.09
C LEU A 36 7.57 -11.10 -3.34
N ARG A 37 8.10 -11.92 -2.42
CA ARG A 37 9.40 -12.59 -2.59
C ARG A 37 9.47 -13.50 -3.83
N PHE A 38 8.33 -14.00 -4.31
CA PHE A 38 8.23 -14.88 -5.48
C PHE A 38 7.79 -14.15 -6.74
N LEU A 39 7.74 -12.80 -6.71
CA LEU A 39 7.28 -12.00 -7.83
C LEU A 39 8.43 -11.20 -8.43
N THR A 40 8.58 -11.31 -9.76
CA THR A 40 9.50 -10.50 -10.55
C THR A 40 8.78 -9.27 -11.08
N SER A 41 9.29 -8.07 -10.79
CA SER A 41 8.73 -6.84 -11.35
C SER A 41 9.01 -6.75 -12.85
N THR A 42 7.97 -6.47 -13.65
CA THR A 42 8.08 -6.32 -15.10
C THR A 42 8.01 -4.87 -15.55
N SER A 43 7.28 -4.03 -14.81
CA SER A 43 7.20 -2.59 -15.05
C SER A 43 6.61 -1.87 -13.84
N PHE A 44 6.91 -0.58 -13.71
CA PHE A 44 6.31 0.29 -12.69
C PHE A 44 6.30 1.75 -13.15
N GLY A 45 5.37 2.53 -12.58
CA GLY A 45 5.15 3.91 -12.97
C GLY A 45 4.20 4.65 -12.03
N CYS A 46 4.18 5.98 -12.17
CA CYS A 46 3.36 6.86 -11.35
C CYS A 46 1.98 7.06 -11.95
N VAL A 47 0.98 6.93 -11.09
CA VAL A 47 -0.38 7.40 -11.32
C VAL A 47 -0.49 8.76 -10.63
N ALA A 48 -0.22 9.82 -11.40
CA ALA A 48 -0.33 11.18 -10.88
C ALA A 48 -1.80 11.55 -10.70
N GLY A 49 -2.15 12.00 -9.49
CA GLY A 49 -3.49 12.51 -9.20
C GLY A 49 -3.69 13.92 -9.72
N THR A 50 -4.71 14.59 -9.20
CA THR A 50 -5.03 15.97 -9.54
C THR A 50 -5.08 16.84 -8.29
N HIS A 51 -4.97 18.16 -8.44
CA HIS A 51 -5.24 19.13 -7.39
C HIS A 51 -5.99 20.34 -7.97
N ILE A 52 -6.54 21.18 -7.10
CA ILE A 52 -7.19 22.43 -7.51
C ILE A 52 -6.14 23.53 -7.47
N LYS A 53 -5.95 24.22 -8.60
CA LYS A 53 -5.11 25.41 -8.73
C LYS A 53 -5.89 26.47 -9.50
N ASP A 54 -6.03 27.66 -8.91
CA ASP A 54 -6.78 28.78 -9.49
C ASP A 54 -8.22 28.39 -9.90
N GLY A 55 -8.89 27.59 -9.05
CA GLY A 55 -10.25 27.09 -9.28
C GLY A 55 -10.37 25.99 -10.34
N LYS A 56 -9.26 25.54 -10.94
CA LYS A 56 -9.23 24.50 -11.98
C LYS A 56 -8.59 23.21 -11.47
N THR A 57 -9.14 22.08 -11.87
CA THR A 57 -8.51 20.77 -11.64
C THR A 57 -7.33 20.61 -12.60
N VAL A 58 -6.14 20.48 -12.05
CA VAL A 58 -4.90 20.28 -12.80
C VAL A 58 -4.19 19.00 -12.32
N ARG A 59 -3.37 18.40 -13.17
CA ARG A 59 -2.63 17.18 -12.82
C ARG A 59 -1.46 17.50 -11.89
N ASN A 60 -1.20 16.62 -10.92
CA ASN A 60 0.02 16.69 -10.13
C ASN A 60 1.24 16.50 -11.05
N PRO A 61 2.35 17.24 -10.81
CA PRO A 61 3.58 17.00 -11.53
C PRO A 61 4.11 15.60 -11.21
N ILE A 62 4.59 14.89 -12.24
CA ILE A 62 5.21 13.58 -12.04
C ILE A 62 6.48 13.76 -11.19
N ARG A 63 6.63 12.93 -10.16
CA ARG A 63 7.80 12.97 -9.27
C ARG A 63 9.07 12.65 -10.07
N ARG A 64 10.19 13.34 -9.79
CA ARG A 64 11.44 13.28 -10.58
C ARG A 64 12.01 11.87 -10.81
N SER A 65 11.66 10.89 -9.99
CA SER A 65 12.13 9.50 -10.05
C SER A 65 11.12 8.50 -10.62
N THR A 66 9.99 8.98 -11.14
CA THR A 66 8.94 8.12 -11.70
C THR A 66 8.59 8.52 -13.13
N ARG A 67 7.97 7.59 -13.85
CA ARG A 67 7.51 7.77 -15.23
C ARG A 67 6.03 7.42 -15.35
N SER A 68 5.36 8.00 -16.35
CA SER A 68 4.07 7.46 -16.79
C SER A 68 4.24 6.04 -17.31
N LEU A 69 3.22 5.21 -17.13
CA LEU A 69 3.23 3.85 -17.67
C LEU A 69 2.41 3.75 -18.94
N ASP A 70 2.91 2.98 -19.91
CA ASP A 70 2.08 2.48 -21.00
C ASP A 70 1.25 1.27 -20.51
N LEU A 71 -0.06 1.40 -20.63
CA LEU A 71 -1.05 0.42 -20.16
C LEU A 71 -1.70 -0.36 -21.31
N ALA A 72 -1.31 -0.12 -22.57
CA ALA A 72 -1.94 -0.73 -23.74
C ALA A 72 -1.89 -2.26 -23.73
N ALA A 73 -0.78 -2.84 -23.26
CA ALA A 73 -0.56 -4.29 -23.19
C ALA A 73 -0.74 -4.88 -21.77
N GLN A 74 -1.19 -4.08 -20.79
CA GLN A 74 -1.29 -4.50 -19.39
C GLN A 74 -2.68 -5.01 -19.03
N PRO A 75 -2.87 -5.80 -17.95
CA PRO A 75 -4.21 -6.20 -17.49
C PRO A 75 -5.03 -5.04 -16.90
N VAL A 76 -4.40 -3.89 -16.65
CA VAL A 76 -5.02 -2.65 -16.17
C VAL A 76 -4.95 -1.63 -17.30
N ARG A 77 -6.07 -0.99 -17.62
CA ARG A 77 -6.21 0.04 -18.65
C ARG A 77 -6.11 1.45 -18.09
N GLU A 78 -6.49 1.63 -16.83
CA GLU A 78 -6.53 2.95 -16.20
C GLU A 78 -6.54 2.83 -14.68
N VAL A 79 -5.93 3.80 -14.01
CA VAL A 79 -6.03 3.99 -12.56
C VAL A 79 -6.31 5.46 -12.30
N ILE A 80 -7.38 5.73 -11.55
CA ILE A 80 -7.84 7.08 -11.23
C ILE A 80 -7.84 7.24 -9.72
N ILE A 81 -7.20 8.30 -9.25
CA ILE A 81 -7.31 8.77 -7.86
C ILE A 81 -8.54 9.66 -7.81
N GLU A 82 -9.59 9.24 -7.09
CA GLU A 82 -10.92 9.86 -7.21
C GLU A 82 -11.04 11.21 -6.48
N THR A 83 -10.10 11.52 -5.58
CA THR A 83 -10.12 12.78 -4.82
C THR A 83 -8.94 13.68 -5.18
N PRO A 84 -9.19 14.96 -5.53
CA PRO A 84 -8.12 15.93 -5.70
C PRO A 84 -7.30 16.13 -4.41
N GLY A 85 -6.03 16.45 -4.58
CA GLY A 85 -5.12 16.90 -3.53
C GLY A 85 -3.67 16.94 -4.00
N GLU A 86 -2.95 17.94 -3.52
CA GLU A 86 -1.54 18.08 -3.85
C GLU A 86 -0.74 16.84 -3.42
N ARG A 87 0.07 16.33 -4.34
CA ARG A 87 0.95 15.16 -4.14
C ARG A 87 0.21 13.87 -3.79
N LYS A 88 -1.13 13.85 -3.93
CA LYS A 88 -1.94 12.63 -3.91
C LYS A 88 -1.68 11.85 -5.20
N ASP A 89 -0.66 11.02 -5.15
CA ASP A 89 -0.25 10.18 -6.26
C ASP A 89 -0.26 8.72 -5.81
N ALA A 90 -0.25 7.80 -6.77
CA ALA A 90 -0.06 6.38 -6.52
C ALA A 90 1.08 5.82 -7.38
N LEU A 91 1.64 4.69 -6.95
CA LEU A 91 2.56 3.89 -7.74
C LEU A 91 1.81 2.65 -8.22
N LEU A 92 1.93 2.35 -9.51
CA LEU A 92 1.44 1.12 -10.10
C LEU A 92 2.65 0.27 -10.51
N GLY A 93 2.73 -0.95 -9.98
CA GLY A 93 3.72 -1.94 -10.35
C GLY A 93 3.07 -3.18 -10.94
N PHE A 94 3.71 -3.80 -11.92
CA PHE A 94 3.31 -5.07 -12.53
C PHE A 94 4.34 -6.14 -12.25
N PHE A 95 3.88 -7.37 -12.06
CA PHE A 95 4.74 -8.48 -11.68
C PHE A 95 4.30 -9.80 -12.33
N ARG A 96 5.25 -10.74 -12.36
CA ARG A 96 5.04 -12.14 -12.74
C ARG A 96 5.58 -13.07 -11.67
N ASP A 97 4.89 -14.19 -11.44
CA ASP A 97 5.48 -15.32 -10.72
C ASP A 97 6.22 -16.25 -11.70
N ASP A 98 6.94 -17.25 -11.15
CA ASP A 98 7.70 -18.23 -11.95
C ASP A 98 6.82 -19.15 -12.81
N GLN A 99 5.51 -19.18 -12.55
CA GLN A 99 4.52 -19.92 -13.33
C GLN A 99 3.82 -19.03 -14.38
N GLY A 100 4.31 -17.80 -14.58
CA GLY A 100 3.77 -16.83 -15.54
C GLY A 100 2.51 -16.10 -15.06
N GLY A 101 2.06 -16.33 -13.82
CA GLY A 101 0.92 -15.67 -13.21
C GLY A 101 1.07 -14.15 -13.19
N ARG A 102 -0.04 -13.44 -13.39
CA ARG A 102 -0.07 -11.97 -13.55
C ARG A 102 -0.48 -11.29 -12.26
N TYR A 103 0.26 -10.25 -11.90
CA TYR A 103 -0.01 -9.44 -10.73
C TYR A 103 0.16 -7.96 -11.02
N PHE A 104 -0.53 -7.14 -10.24
CA PHE A 104 -0.21 -5.73 -10.11
C PHE A 104 -0.41 -5.26 -8.68
N MET A 105 0.27 -4.18 -8.30
CA MET A 105 0.14 -3.56 -7.00
C MET A 105 -0.10 -2.06 -7.18
N VAL A 106 -1.11 -1.52 -6.48
CA VAL A 106 -1.35 -0.08 -6.41
C VAL A 106 -0.96 0.40 -5.02
N THR A 107 -0.06 1.36 -4.95
CA THR A 107 0.48 1.89 -3.69
C THR A 107 0.15 3.36 -3.55
N ASN A 108 -0.44 3.76 -2.44
CA ASN A 108 -0.72 5.16 -2.13
C ASN A 108 0.56 5.89 -1.69
N LEU A 109 0.99 6.89 -2.46
CA LEU A 109 2.19 7.69 -2.17
C LEU A 109 1.89 8.95 -1.35
N TRP A 110 0.63 9.17 -0.99
CA TRP A 110 0.21 10.25 -0.11
C TRP A 110 0.36 9.82 1.35
N GLN A 111 1.50 10.15 1.93
CA GLN A 111 1.84 9.86 3.32
C GLN A 111 2.71 10.99 3.88
N ASN A 112 2.58 11.28 5.17
CA ASN A 112 3.38 12.27 5.89
C ASN A 112 3.66 11.76 7.31
N ALA A 113 4.81 12.12 7.88
CA ALA A 113 5.27 11.62 9.19
C ALA A 113 4.34 11.97 10.38
N GLY A 114 3.44 12.95 10.24
CA GLY A 114 2.50 13.38 11.28
C GLY A 114 1.03 13.03 11.02
N ALA A 115 0.72 12.19 10.03
CA ALA A 115 -0.66 11.80 9.73
C ALA A 115 -0.83 10.28 9.84
N THR A 116 -1.99 9.82 10.29
CA THR A 116 -2.27 8.38 10.30
C THR A 116 -2.51 7.88 8.88
N ALA A 117 -2.33 6.56 8.66
CA ALA A 117 -2.64 5.95 7.37
C ALA A 117 -4.12 6.11 6.98
N SER A 118 -5.02 6.11 7.96
CA SER A 118 -6.46 6.30 7.75
C SER A 118 -6.80 7.73 7.31
N ASP A 119 -6.17 8.75 7.91
CA ASP A 119 -6.38 10.16 7.51
C ASP A 119 -5.89 10.44 6.08
N ARG A 120 -5.03 9.55 5.57
CA ARG A 120 -4.46 9.62 4.23
C ARG A 120 -5.03 8.56 3.29
N ALA A 121 -6.17 7.98 3.64
CA ALA A 121 -6.88 7.04 2.78
C ALA A 121 -7.29 7.71 1.47
N VAL A 122 -7.01 7.04 0.35
CA VAL A 122 -7.32 7.54 -1.00
C VAL A 122 -8.23 6.54 -1.70
N PRO A 123 -9.42 6.96 -2.17
CA PRO A 123 -10.23 6.15 -3.06
C PRO A 123 -9.61 6.09 -4.45
N VAL A 124 -9.54 4.87 -5.00
CA VAL A 124 -8.92 4.58 -6.30
C VAL A 124 -9.87 3.72 -7.12
N SER A 125 -10.12 4.15 -8.35
CA SER A 125 -10.78 3.37 -9.40
C SER A 125 -9.75 2.73 -10.32
N ILE A 126 -9.88 1.44 -10.59
CA ILE A 126 -8.99 0.66 -11.45
C ILE A 126 -9.81 0.05 -12.57
N ARG A 127 -9.57 0.49 -13.80
CA ARG A 127 -10.23 -0.06 -14.98
C ARG A 127 -9.42 -1.23 -15.52
N MET A 128 -10.04 -2.39 -15.57
CA MET A 128 -9.48 -3.63 -16.04
C MET A 128 -9.56 -3.72 -17.56
N ALA A 129 -8.62 -4.46 -18.13
CA ALA A 129 -8.67 -4.88 -19.51
C ALA A 129 -9.84 -5.87 -19.75
N PRO A 130 -10.49 -5.87 -20.93
CA PRO A 130 -11.65 -6.72 -21.19
C PRO A 130 -11.40 -8.22 -21.00
N GLU A 131 -10.16 -8.68 -21.20
CA GLU A 131 -9.75 -10.08 -21.05
C GLU A 131 -9.65 -10.55 -19.59
N VAL A 132 -9.71 -9.63 -18.61
CA VAL A 132 -9.62 -9.97 -17.19
C VAL A 132 -10.96 -10.49 -16.68
N LYS A 133 -11.01 -11.78 -16.32
CA LYS A 133 -12.24 -12.46 -15.88
C LYS A 133 -12.46 -12.39 -14.37
N SER A 134 -11.37 -12.36 -13.62
CA SER A 134 -11.41 -12.29 -12.15
C SER A 134 -10.19 -11.57 -11.62
N LEU A 135 -10.39 -10.90 -10.49
CA LEU A 135 -9.37 -10.18 -9.76
C LEU A 135 -9.43 -10.60 -8.30
N HIS A 136 -8.27 -10.88 -7.72
CA HIS A 136 -8.14 -11.30 -6.34
C HIS A 136 -7.18 -10.37 -5.61
N ARG A 137 -7.58 -9.84 -4.47
CA ARG A 137 -6.75 -9.04 -3.58
C ARG A 137 -6.16 -9.92 -2.48
N LEU A 138 -4.89 -9.73 -2.17
CA LEU A 138 -4.31 -10.22 -0.93
C LEU A 138 -4.47 -9.15 0.17
N ASP A 139 -5.28 -9.44 1.18
CA ASP A 139 -5.38 -8.58 2.37
C ASP A 139 -4.03 -8.59 3.11
N ARG A 140 -3.37 -7.44 3.16
CA ARG A 140 -2.07 -7.25 3.81
C ARG A 140 -2.11 -7.47 5.34
N VAL A 141 -3.25 -7.25 5.98
CA VAL A 141 -3.42 -7.36 7.43
C VAL A 141 -3.76 -8.78 7.84
N THR A 142 -4.63 -9.46 7.09
CA THR A 142 -5.13 -10.80 7.44
C THR A 142 -4.47 -11.94 6.66
N GLY A 143 -3.83 -11.64 5.53
CA GLY A 143 -3.29 -12.63 4.61
C GLY A 143 -4.34 -13.40 3.82
N LYS A 144 -5.61 -13.05 3.94
CA LYS A 144 -6.70 -13.69 3.20
C LYS A 144 -6.73 -13.20 1.76
N VAL A 145 -7.09 -14.11 0.87
CA VAL A 145 -7.35 -13.78 -0.53
C VAL A 145 -8.84 -13.47 -0.69
N GLU A 146 -9.13 -12.30 -1.23
CA GLU A 146 -10.48 -11.80 -1.44
C GLU A 146 -10.73 -11.65 -2.94
N ARG A 147 -11.84 -12.21 -3.44
CA ARG A 147 -12.27 -11.98 -4.82
C ARG A 147 -12.91 -10.61 -4.92
N MET A 148 -12.37 -9.77 -5.79
CA MET A 148 -12.88 -8.42 -6.03
C MET A 148 -14.06 -8.45 -6.98
N LYS A 149 -15.09 -7.66 -6.67
CA LYS A 149 -16.19 -7.39 -7.59
C LYS A 149 -15.72 -6.43 -8.68
N ILE A 150 -15.88 -6.84 -9.94
CA ILE A 150 -15.60 -6.00 -11.11
C ILE A 150 -16.94 -5.55 -11.67
N GLU A 151 -17.21 -4.24 -11.64
CA GLU A 151 -18.45 -3.63 -12.16
C GLU A 151 -18.08 -2.70 -13.31
N ASP A 152 -18.67 -2.89 -14.49
CA ASP A 152 -18.35 -2.12 -15.69
C ASP A 152 -16.85 -2.07 -16.00
N ARG A 153 -16.18 -3.23 -15.82
CA ARG A 153 -14.72 -3.40 -15.93
C ARG A 153 -13.92 -2.60 -14.91
N THR A 154 -14.55 -2.07 -13.87
CA THR A 154 -13.90 -1.22 -12.87
C THR A 154 -13.94 -1.88 -11.49
N VAL A 155 -12.86 -1.74 -10.75
CA VAL A 155 -12.75 -2.10 -9.33
C VAL A 155 -12.46 -0.84 -8.54
N ARG A 156 -13.19 -0.63 -7.45
CA ARG A 156 -12.98 0.48 -6.53
C ARG A 156 -12.39 -0.02 -5.23
N ILE A 157 -11.33 0.64 -4.77
CA ILE A 157 -10.64 0.34 -3.52
C ILE A 157 -10.35 1.62 -2.76
N THR A 158 -10.08 1.49 -1.46
CA THR A 158 -9.56 2.57 -0.63
C THR A 158 -8.21 2.16 -0.09
N LEU A 159 -7.17 2.93 -0.42
CA LEU A 159 -5.79 2.66 0.00
C LEU A 159 -5.38 3.60 1.13
N PRO A 160 -5.14 3.10 2.36
CA PRO A 160 -4.53 3.90 3.42
C PRO A 160 -3.16 4.49 3.00
N GLY A 161 -2.81 5.63 3.57
CA GLY A 161 -1.56 6.33 3.27
C GLY A 161 -0.33 5.44 3.45
N GLY A 162 0.54 5.41 2.45
CA GLY A 162 1.79 4.65 2.50
C GLY A 162 1.64 3.14 2.27
N THR A 163 0.41 2.65 2.08
CA THR A 163 0.15 1.22 1.88
C THR A 163 -0.14 0.91 0.42
N GLY A 164 -0.08 -0.38 0.06
CA GLY A 164 -0.55 -0.84 -1.23
C GLY A 164 -1.25 -2.18 -1.15
N ASP A 165 -2.15 -2.37 -2.11
CA ASP A 165 -2.89 -3.62 -2.28
C ASP A 165 -2.29 -4.38 -3.47
N LEU A 166 -1.95 -5.64 -3.24
CA LEU A 166 -1.47 -6.56 -4.27
C LEU A 166 -2.63 -7.37 -4.82
N PHE A 167 -2.73 -7.40 -6.14
CA PHE A 167 -3.76 -8.11 -6.87
C PHE A 167 -3.17 -9.19 -7.76
N LYS A 168 -3.87 -10.33 -7.83
CA LYS A 168 -3.63 -11.41 -8.79
C LYS A 168 -4.78 -11.48 -9.78
N ILE A 169 -4.43 -11.65 -11.06
CA ILE A 169 -5.38 -11.86 -12.14
C ILE A 169 -5.76 -13.35 -12.20
N ASP A 170 -7.03 -13.64 -12.48
CA ASP A 170 -7.59 -14.96 -12.78
C ASP A 170 -7.78 -15.92 -11.59
N ASP A 171 -6.77 -16.68 -11.15
CA ASP A 171 -7.00 -17.89 -10.33
C ASP A 171 -6.95 -17.69 -8.79
N GLY A 172 -6.54 -16.52 -8.31
CA GLY A 172 -6.45 -16.19 -6.89
C GLY A 172 -5.37 -16.94 -6.08
N LYS A 173 -4.48 -17.70 -6.72
CA LYS A 173 -3.41 -18.46 -6.07
C LYS A 173 -2.17 -17.59 -5.84
N PHE A 174 -1.96 -17.12 -4.62
CA PHE A 174 -0.76 -16.37 -4.26
C PHE A 174 0.37 -17.31 -3.83
N PRO A 175 1.60 -17.14 -4.37
CA PRO A 175 2.74 -17.93 -3.95
C PRO A 175 3.08 -17.64 -2.48
N GLY A 176 3.58 -18.64 -1.77
CA GLY A 176 3.98 -18.51 -0.36
C GLY A 176 2.83 -18.42 0.66
N LEU A 177 1.57 -18.55 0.23
CA LEU A 177 0.39 -18.60 1.12
C LEU A 177 -0.28 -19.97 1.20
N GLN A 178 0.20 -20.95 0.43
CA GLN A 178 -0.26 -22.34 0.52
C GLN A 178 0.45 -23.04 1.68
N ASN A 179 -0.32 -23.44 2.68
CA ASN A 179 0.04 -24.47 3.67
C ASN A 179 -0.97 -25.61 3.51
#